data_AF-A0A5R8P2B6-F1
#
_entry.id   AF-A0A5R8P2B6-F1
#
_cell.length_a   1.000
_cell.length_b   1.000
_cell.length_c   1.000
_cell.angle_alpha   90.00
_cell.angle_beta   90.00
_cell.angle_gamma   90.00
#
_symmetry.space_group_name_H-M   'P 1'
#
loop_
_entity.id
_entity.type
_entity.pdbx_description
1 polymer ?
#
loop_
_entity_poly.entity_id
_entity_poly.type
_entity_poly.pdbx_seq_one_letter_code
_entity_poly.pdbx_strand_id
1 'polypeptide(L)'
;MEYDKTAMTTLFHDLQGFRKALTDNARDMADAGSALAVAWEGNEAYNGFQAVHKDWDAKFEDTLVILDNVAAAVESALHRALGTDGKIGDGFAGV
;
A
#
# COMPACT_ATOMS: atom_id res chain seq x y z
N MET A 1 24.17 -15.95 7.60
CA MET A 1 22.84 -15.42 7.94
C MET A 1 21.94 -15.80 6.80
N GLU A 2 21.14 -16.84 7.00
CA GLU A 2 20.04 -17.19 6.10
C GLU A 2 19.07 -16.00 6.13
N TYR A 3 18.74 -15.45 4.97
CA TYR A 3 17.79 -14.36 4.85
C TYR A 3 16.46 -14.77 5.52
N ASP A 4 15.89 -13.92 6.39
CA ASP A 4 14.62 -14.22 7.07
C ASP A 4 13.45 -14.09 6.09
N LYS A 5 13.29 -15.14 5.28
CA LYS A 5 12.23 -15.27 4.27
C LYS A 5 10.85 -15.07 4.86
N THR A 6 10.66 -15.50 6.11
CA THR A 6 9.42 -15.34 6.84
C THR A 6 9.15 -13.85 7.07
N ALA A 7 10.11 -13.11 7.65
CA ALA A 7 9.95 -11.68 7.90
C ALA A 7 9.64 -10.88 6.63
N MET A 8 10.28 -11.20 5.49
CA MET A 8 10.06 -10.44 4.26
C MET A 8 8.78 -10.84 3.52
N THR A 9 8.33 -12.08 3.63
CA THR A 9 7.01 -12.50 3.16
C THR A 9 5.91 -11.84 4.01
N THR A 10 6.09 -11.79 5.33
CA THR A 10 5.18 -11.08 6.24
C THR A 10 5.11 -9.59 5.88
N LEU A 11 6.25 -8.93 5.71
CA LEU A 11 6.28 -7.51 5.33
C LEU A 11 5.54 -7.25 4.01
N PHE A 12 5.71 -8.11 3.00
CA PHE A 12 5.00 -7.99 1.74
C PHE A 12 3.47 -8.07 1.93
N HIS A 13 3.00 -9.07 2.69
CA HIS A 13 1.57 -9.20 3.00
C HIS A 13 1.04 -8.02 3.82
N ASP A 14 1.82 -7.51 4.79
CA ASP A 14 1.44 -6.36 5.60
C ASP A 14 1.26 -5.10 4.73
N LEU A 15 2.18 -4.86 3.78
CA LEU A 15 2.08 -3.73 2.84
C LEU A 15 0.82 -3.82 1.97
N GLN A 16 0.48 -5.02 1.49
CA GLN A 16 -0.78 -5.25 0.77
C GLN A 16 -2.01 -5.02 1.67
N GLY A 17 -1.92 -5.45 2.93
CA GLY A 17 -2.95 -5.21 3.94
C GLY A 17 -3.18 -3.73 4.22
N PHE A 18 -2.11 -2.94 4.41
CA PHE A 18 -2.18 -1.50 4.62
C PHE A 18 -2.78 -0.79 3.41
N ARG A 19 -2.38 -1.17 2.20
CA ARG A 19 -2.98 -0.66 0.97
C ARG A 19 -4.48 -0.89 0.94
N LYS A 20 -4.92 -2.12 1.22
CA LYS A 20 -6.36 -2.45 1.22
C LYS A 20 -7.10 -1.62 2.27
N ALA A 21 -6.57 -1.55 3.49
CA ALA A 21 -7.19 -0.81 4.57
C ALA A 21 -7.33 0.68 4.22
N LEU A 22 -6.30 1.31 3.65
CA LEU A 22 -6.36 2.70 3.21
C LEU A 22 -7.43 2.89 2.13
N THR A 23 -7.52 2.00 1.14
CA THR A 23 -8.56 2.05 0.10
C THR A 23 -9.97 1.88 0.65
N ASP A 24 -10.17 1.01 1.64
CA ASP A 24 -11.47 0.85 2.30
C ASP A 24 -11.86 2.16 3.02
N ASN A 25 -10.94 2.74 3.79
CA ASN A 25 -11.17 4.03 4.48
C ASN A 25 -11.44 5.18 3.50
N ALA A 26 -10.78 5.18 2.34
CA ALA A 26 -11.01 6.18 1.29
C ALA A 26 -12.44 6.16 0.77
N ARG A 27 -12.95 4.95 0.54
CA ARG A 27 -14.33 4.74 0.10
C ARG A 27 -15.32 5.21 1.15
N ASP A 28 -15.11 4.84 2.41
CA ASP A 28 -15.97 5.26 3.51
C ASP A 28 -16.00 6.78 3.65
N MET A 29 -14.85 7.45 3.47
CA MET A 29 -14.79 8.91 3.53
C MET A 29 -15.46 9.58 2.33
N ALA A 30 -15.33 9.03 1.12
CA ALA A 30 -16.03 9.53 -0.05
C ALA A 30 -17.56 9.40 0.08
N ASP A 31 -18.04 8.27 0.63
CA ASP A 31 -19.46 8.05 0.91
C ASP A 31 -19.97 9.05 1.96
N ALA A 32 -19.23 9.25 3.06
CA ALA A 32 -19.55 10.24 4.08
C ALA A 32 -19.51 11.68 3.55
N GLY A 33 -18.53 12.01 2.70
CA GLY A 33 -18.40 13.31 2.05
C GLY A 33 -19.57 13.60 1.12
N SER A 34 -20.05 12.59 0.39
CA SER A 34 -21.25 12.71 -0.46
C SER A 34 -22.52 12.94 0.37
N ALA A 35 -22.67 12.26 1.51
CA ALA A 35 -23.79 12.51 2.42
C ALA A 35 -23.74 13.93 3.01
N LEU A 36 -22.54 14.41 3.37
CA LEU A 36 -22.33 15.77 3.85
C LEU A 36 -22.67 16.82 2.78
N ALA A 37 -22.30 16.56 1.53
CA ALA A 37 -22.62 17.41 0.38
C ALA A 37 -24.11 17.67 0.24
N VAL A 38 -24.90 16.60 0.30
CA VAL A 38 -26.36 16.66 0.21
C VAL A 38 -26.94 17.39 1.41
N ALA A 39 -26.44 17.11 2.62
CA ALA A 39 -26.95 17.71 3.84
C ALA A 39 -26.68 19.23 3.90
N TRP A 40 -25.59 19.70 3.28
CA TRP A 40 -25.09 21.07 3.40
C TRP A 40 -25.13 21.84 2.07
N GLU A 41 -26.00 21.44 1.15
CA GLU A 41 -26.20 22.13 -0.13
C GLU A 41 -26.44 23.64 0.08
N GLY A 42 -25.57 24.49 -0.49
CA GLY A 42 -25.63 25.95 -0.35
C GLY A 42 -24.93 26.55 0.88
N ASN A 43 -24.23 25.75 1.69
CA ASN A 43 -23.48 26.22 2.87
C ASN A 43 -21.98 26.46 2.55
N GLU A 44 -21.44 27.64 2.86
CA GLU A 44 -20.02 27.95 2.68
C GLU A 44 -19.07 27.02 3.47
N ALA A 45 -19.52 26.46 4.61
CA ALA A 45 -18.72 25.51 5.38
C ALA A 45 -18.44 24.21 4.61
N TYR A 46 -19.30 23.84 3.65
CA TYR A 46 -19.08 22.70 2.77
C TYR A 46 -17.91 22.93 1.79
N ASN A 47 -17.67 24.17 1.37
CA ASN A 47 -16.51 24.51 0.52
C ASN A 47 -15.18 24.26 1.24
N GLY A 48 -15.12 24.58 2.54
CA GLY A 48 -13.96 24.29 3.38
C GLY A 48 -13.69 22.80 3.51
N PHE A 49 -14.74 22.00 3.72
CA PHE A 49 -14.64 20.54 3.73
C PHE A 49 -14.16 19.99 2.37
N GLN A 50 -14.75 20.42 1.26
CA GLN A 50 -14.35 19.97 -0.08
C GLN A 50 -12.86 20.21 -0.36
N ALA A 51 -12.34 21.39 0.03
CA ALA A 51 -10.93 21.71 -0.18
C ALA A 51 -10.01 20.75 0.58
N VAL A 52 -10.33 20.45 1.84
CA VAL A 52 -9.56 19.50 2.66
C VAL A 52 -9.69 18.07 2.14
N HIS A 53 -10.90 17.66 1.74
CA HIS A 53 -11.13 16.33 1.19
C HIS A 53 -10.32 16.10 -0.09
N LYS A 54 -10.29 17.08 -0.99
CA LYS A 54 -9.51 17.01 -2.23
C LYS A 54 -8.00 16.92 -1.99
N ASP A 55 -7.47 17.67 -1.01
CA ASP A 55 -6.06 17.57 -0.62
C ASP A 55 -5.74 16.20 -0.01
N TRP A 56 -6.67 15.65 0.76
CA TRP A 56 -6.56 14.29 1.27
C TRP A 56 -6.57 13.26 0.14
N ASP A 57 -7.46 13.37 -0.87
CA ASP A 57 -7.55 12.43 -2.00
C ASP A 57 -6.21 12.34 -2.75
N ALA A 58 -5.58 13.49 -3.00
CA ALA A 58 -4.26 13.54 -3.65
C ALA A 58 -3.17 12.84 -2.83
N LYS A 59 -3.09 13.12 -1.53
CA LYS A 59 -2.10 12.49 -0.62
C LYS A 59 -2.35 10.99 -0.46
N PHE A 60 -3.61 10.58 -0.47
CA PHE A 60 -4.01 9.19 -0.44
C PHE A 60 -3.54 8.45 -1.69
N GLU A 61 -3.78 8.98 -2.89
CA GLU A 61 -3.29 8.41 -4.15
C GLU A 61 -1.77 8.28 -4.17
N ASP A 62 -1.05 9.34 -3.75
CA ASP A 62 0.42 9.32 -3.64
C ASP A 62 0.90 8.21 -2.67
N THR A 63 0.22 8.07 -1.53
CA THR A 63 0.56 7.05 -0.53
C THR A 63 0.35 5.63 -1.07
N LEU A 64 -0.73 5.40 -1.84
CA LEU A 64 -0.98 4.11 -2.48
C LEU A 64 0.14 3.73 -3.45
N VAL A 65 0.61 4.68 -4.26
CA VAL A 65 1.73 4.47 -5.19
C VAL A 65 3.02 4.15 -4.44
N ILE A 66 3.29 4.86 -3.34
CA ILE A 66 4.46 4.58 -2.49
C ILE A 66 4.40 3.17 -1.92
N LEU A 67 3.24 2.74 -1.39
CA LEU A 67 3.06 1.40 -0.85
C LEU A 67 3.29 0.31 -1.91
N ASP A 68 2.77 0.50 -3.13
CA ASP A 68 2.99 -0.43 -4.24
C ASP A 68 4.48 -0.53 -4.61
N ASN A 69 5.18 0.60 -4.68
CA ASN A 69 6.61 0.63 -4.98
C ASN A 69 7.44 -0.09 -3.92
N VAL A 70 7.12 0.09 -2.64
CA VAL A 70 7.79 -0.62 -1.55
C VAL A 70 7.50 -2.11 -1.62
N ALA A 71 6.24 -2.52 -1.84
CA ALA A 71 5.86 -3.92 -1.98
C ALA A 71 6.60 -4.60 -3.15
N ALA A 72 6.70 -3.93 -4.31
CA ALA A 72 7.43 -4.42 -5.47
C ALA A 72 8.93 -4.56 -5.20
N ALA A 73 9.53 -3.62 -4.44
CA ALA A 73 10.93 -3.71 -4.04
C ALA A 73 11.19 -4.90 -3.11
N VAL A 74 10.29 -5.14 -2.14
CA VAL A 74 10.35 -6.30 -1.23
C VAL A 74 10.22 -7.62 -2.00
N GLU A 75 9.26 -7.71 -2.92
CA GLU A 75 9.08 -8.89 -3.78
C GLU A 75 10.30 -9.15 -4.68
N SER A 76 10.88 -8.10 -5.28
CA SER A 76 12.09 -8.22 -6.09
C SER A 76 13.29 -8.72 -5.27
N ALA A 77 13.44 -8.22 -4.04
CA ALA A 77 14.48 -8.69 -3.13
C ALA A 77 14.29 -10.17 -2.75
N LEU A 78 13.05 -10.59 -2.48
CA LEU A 78 12.69 -11.99 -2.21
C LEU A 78 13.06 -12.90 -3.37
N HIS A 79 12.70 -12.54 -4.61
CA HIS A 79 13.03 -13.32 -5.80
C HIS A 79 14.53 -13.44 -6.04
N ARG A 80 15.30 -12.36 -5.82
CA ARG A 80 16.77 -12.40 -5.95
C ARG A 80 17.42 -13.30 -4.90
N ALA A 81 16.95 -13.25 -3.66
CA ALA A 81 17.45 -14.10 -2.58
C ALA A 81 17.22 -15.59 -2.91
N LEU A 82 15.98 -15.96 -3.28
CA LEU A 82 15.62 -17.33 -3.65
C LEU A 82 16.39 -17.85 -4.87
N GLY A 83 16.56 -17.02 -5.90
CA GLY A 83 17.31 -17.40 -7.11
C GLY A 83 18.82 -17.53 -6.89
N THR A 84 19.37 -16.85 -5.89
CA THR A 84 20.78 -16.97 -5.51
C THR A 84 21.02 -18.23 -4.69
N ASP A 85 20.16 -18.52 -3.71
CA ASP A 85 20.27 -19.74 -2.89
C ASP A 85 20.07 -21.01 -3.71
N GLY A 86 19.14 -21.01 -4.68
CA GLY A 86 18.93 -22.16 -5.58
C GLY A 86 20.16 -22.49 -6.43
N LYS A 87 20.90 -21.48 -6.92
CA LYS A 87 22.14 -21.68 -7.68
C LYS A 87 23.30 -22.16 -6.81
N ILE A 88 23.36 -21.72 -5.55
CA ILE A 88 24.40 -22.16 -4.61
C ILE A 88 24.15 -23.62 -4.20
N GLY A 89 22.90 -24.01 -3.94
CA GLY A 89 22.54 -25.39 -3.60
C GLY A 89 22.93 -26.41 -4.67
N ASP A 90 22.67 -26.11 -5.95
CA ASP A 90 23.09 -26.97 -7.07
C ASP A 90 24.62 -27.05 -7.23
N GLY A 91 25.34 -25.97 -6.92
CA GLY A 91 26.81 -25.93 -6.99
C GLY A 91 27.52 -26.74 -5.91
N PHE A 92 26.89 -26.94 -4.74
CA PHE A 92 27.42 -27.79 -3.66
C PHE A 92 26.93 -29.25 -3.72
N ALA A 93 25.82 -29.53 -4.40
CA ALA A 93 25.32 -30.90 -4.61
C ALA A 93 26.04 -31.66 -5.73
N GLY A 94 26.90 -30.98 -6.51
CA GLY A 94 27.67 -31.54 -7.62
C GLY A 94 29.13 -31.91 -7.31
N VAL A 95 29.54 -31.98 -6.04
CA VAL A 95 30.90 -32.39 -5.62
C VAL A 95 30.85 -33.59 -4.69
#